data_AF-A0A6G4Q5D5-F1
#
_entry.id   AF-A0A6G4Q5D5-F1
#
_cell.length_a   1.000
_cell.length_b   1.000
_cell.length_c   1.000
_cell.angle_alpha   90.00
_cell.angle_beta   90.00
_cell.angle_gamma   90.00
#
_symmetry.space_group_name_H-M   'P 1'
#
loop_
_entity.id
_entity.type
_entity.pdbx_description
1 polymer ?
#
loop_
_entity_poly.entity_id
_entity_poly.type
_entity_poly.pdbx_seq_one_letter_code
_entity_poly.pdbx_strand_id
1 'polypeptide(L)'
;MQTIKEIDKYKNNIHEYGNDINKLESNVNDAKNELASKNKEYQDLVINGKVEQADKLYSEIEKLEADYRVKNKRLTVMKRSLKQVVIKNCESMTQVADRLRDEYIDVYQADLNNYEQLKQELQEAENKLKAYNNEYYIKQKELSRYIDGKRRENDIQNIEFIGAVNIIEPFNV
;
A
#
# COMPACT_ATOMS: atom_id res chain seq x y z
N MET A 1 -8.36 1.67 0.23
CA MET A 1 -8.03 0.34 -0.31
C MET A 1 -8.24 -0.70 0.78
N GLN A 2 -8.76 -1.87 0.43
CA GLN A 2 -9.13 -2.90 1.40
C GLN A 2 -7.90 -3.49 2.09
N THR A 3 -6.83 -3.71 1.33
CA THR A 3 -5.48 -4.10 1.78
C THR A 3 -4.92 -3.21 2.90
N ILE A 4 -5.02 -1.88 2.77
CA ILE A 4 -4.52 -0.95 3.80
C ILE A 4 -5.26 -1.15 5.14
N LYS A 5 -6.59 -1.34 5.10
CA LYS A 5 -7.38 -1.62 6.31
C LYS A 5 -7.00 -2.95 6.97
N GLU A 6 -6.65 -3.95 6.17
CA GLU A 6 -6.16 -5.24 6.69
C GLU A 6 -4.79 -5.10 7.37
N ILE A 7 -3.88 -4.31 6.82
CA ILE A 7 -2.58 -4.01 7.46
C ILE A 7 -2.78 -3.34 8.82
N ASP A 8 -3.67 -2.35 8.90
CA ASP A 8 -3.99 -1.65 10.15
C ASP A 8 -4.56 -2.61 11.21
N LYS A 9 -5.35 -3.60 10.80
CA LYS A 9 -5.87 -4.62 11.73
C LYS A 9 -4.74 -5.42 12.39
N TYR A 10 -3.75 -5.89 11.61
CA TYR A 10 -2.62 -6.64 12.18
C TYR A 10 -1.75 -5.76 13.08
N LYS A 11 -1.64 -4.46 12.78
CA LYS A 11 -0.92 -3.49 13.63
C LYS A 11 -1.63 -3.32 14.97
N ASN A 12 -2.95 -3.16 14.93
CA ASN A 12 -3.78 -3.01 16.11
C ASN A 12 -3.73 -4.27 16.98
N ASN A 13 -3.75 -5.47 16.39
CA ASN A 13 -3.61 -6.72 17.15
C ASN A 13 -2.32 -6.77 17.99
N ILE A 14 -1.18 -6.32 17.45
CA ILE A 14 0.09 -6.26 18.19
C ILE A 14 -0.05 -5.31 19.38
N HIS A 15 -0.64 -4.14 19.14
CA HIS A 15 -0.81 -3.12 20.17
C HIS A 15 -1.77 -3.56 21.28
N GLU A 16 -2.91 -4.14 20.91
CA GLU A 16 -3.88 -4.71 21.85
C GLU A 16 -3.27 -5.81 22.70
N TYR A 17 -2.49 -6.72 22.10
CA TYR A 17 -1.80 -7.77 22.84
C TYR A 17 -0.81 -7.22 23.88
N GLY A 18 -0.08 -6.15 23.53
CA GLY A 18 0.78 -5.43 24.48
C GLY A 18 -0.01 -4.78 25.62
N ASN A 19 -1.14 -4.15 25.31
CA ASN A 19 -2.02 -3.55 26.31
C ASN A 19 -2.61 -4.61 27.26
N ASP A 20 -2.96 -5.78 26.75
CA ASP A 20 -3.47 -6.89 27.55
C ASP A 20 -2.40 -7.45 28.50
N ILE A 21 -1.13 -7.50 28.07
CA ILE A 21 -0.01 -7.84 28.96
C ILE A 21 0.08 -6.83 30.11
N ASN A 22 0.02 -5.53 29.81
CA ASN A 22 0.14 -4.49 30.84
C ASN A 22 -1.02 -4.53 31.84
N LYS A 23 -2.26 -4.72 31.37
CA LYS A 23 -3.44 -4.89 32.23
C LYS A 23 -3.30 -6.12 33.12
N LEU A 24 -2.88 -7.26 32.55
CA LEU A 24 -2.70 -8.49 33.30
C LEU A 24 -1.56 -8.38 34.32
N GLU A 25 -0.50 -7.64 34.00
CA GLU A 25 0.60 -7.34 34.93
C GLU A 25 0.13 -6.53 36.14
N SER A 26 -0.70 -5.50 35.93
CA SER A 26 -1.35 -4.79 37.03
C SER A 26 -2.17 -5.74 37.91
N ASN A 27 -3.05 -6.54 37.30
CA ASN A 27 -3.91 -7.47 38.02
C ASN A 27 -3.11 -8.52 38.82
N VAL A 28 -1.97 -8.97 38.30
CA VAL A 28 -1.07 -9.92 39.00
C VAL A 28 -0.39 -9.24 40.19
N ASN A 29 0.01 -7.97 40.06
CA ASN A 29 0.60 -7.21 41.16
C ASN A 29 -0.43 -6.92 42.26
N ASP A 30 -1.66 -6.57 41.89
CA ASP A 30 -2.74 -6.34 42.83
C ASP A 30 -3.06 -7.62 43.63
N ALA A 31 -3.20 -8.76 42.94
CA ALA A 31 -3.40 -10.06 43.59
C ALA A 31 -2.23 -10.47 44.50
N LYS A 32 -0.99 -10.14 44.11
CA LYS A 32 0.20 -10.39 44.93
C LYS A 32 0.17 -9.57 46.22
N ASN A 33 -0.24 -8.30 46.14
CA ASN A 33 -0.33 -7.40 47.28
C ASN A 33 -1.45 -7.81 48.22
N GLU A 34 -2.61 -8.21 47.68
CA GLU A 34 -3.73 -8.75 48.45
C GLU A 34 -3.32 -10.01 49.22
N LEU A 35 -2.66 -10.96 48.54
CA LEU A 35 -2.10 -12.16 49.17
C LEU A 35 -1.11 -11.84 50.29
N ALA A 36 -0.20 -10.88 50.08
CA ALA A 36 0.75 -10.47 51.10
C ALA A 36 0.03 -9.88 52.33
N SER A 37 -1.01 -9.06 52.11
CA SER A 37 -1.81 -8.50 53.19
C SER A 37 -2.58 -9.56 53.96
N LYS A 38 -3.21 -10.52 53.27
CA LYS A 38 -3.95 -11.62 53.90
C LYS A 38 -3.04 -12.60 54.64
N ASN A 39 -1.87 -12.91 54.11
CA ASN A 39 -0.88 -13.73 54.80
C ASN A 39 -0.37 -13.06 56.09
N LYS A 40 -0.21 -11.74 56.09
CA LYS A 40 0.14 -10.99 57.30
C LYS A 40 -0.99 -11.03 58.35
N GLU A 41 -2.23 -10.82 57.91
CA GLU A 41 -3.43 -10.94 58.77
C GLU A 41 -3.52 -12.35 59.40
N TYR A 42 -3.28 -13.39 58.60
CA TYR A 42 -3.25 -14.77 59.08
C TYR A 42 -2.16 -15.00 60.14
N GLN A 43 -0.94 -14.53 59.90
CA GLN A 43 0.15 -14.62 60.89
C GLN A 43 -0.23 -13.93 62.20
N ASP A 44 -0.81 -12.73 62.14
CA ASP A 44 -1.25 -11.99 63.32
C ASP A 44 -2.36 -12.74 64.09
N LEU A 45 -3.33 -13.36 63.39
CA LEU A 45 -4.39 -14.16 64.03
C LEU A 45 -3.84 -15.40 64.75
N VAL A 46 -2.88 -16.09 64.13
CA VAL A 46 -2.23 -17.26 64.71
C VAL A 46 -1.43 -16.87 65.97
N ILE A 47 -0.63 -15.80 65.91
CA ILE A 47 0.16 -15.31 67.04
C ILE A 47 -0.75 -14.91 68.22
N ASN A 48 -1.90 -14.33 67.94
CA ASN A 48 -2.87 -13.90 68.95
C ASN A 48 -3.82 -15.01 69.43
N GLY A 49 -3.60 -16.27 69.04
CA GLY A 49 -4.40 -17.42 69.49
C GLY A 49 -5.83 -17.49 68.95
N LYS A 50 -6.16 -16.71 67.91
CA LYS A 50 -7.49 -16.67 67.28
C LYS A 50 -7.64 -17.74 66.18
N VAL A 51 -7.44 -19.01 66.56
CA VAL A 51 -7.25 -20.14 65.61
C VAL A 51 -8.45 -20.35 64.68
N GLU A 52 -9.69 -20.31 65.19
CA GLU A 52 -10.88 -20.48 64.34
C GLU A 52 -11.03 -19.37 63.27
N GLN A 53 -10.56 -18.15 63.55
CA GLN A 53 -10.57 -17.06 62.58
C GLN A 53 -9.44 -17.23 61.56
N ALA A 54 -8.28 -17.72 62.01
CA ALA A 54 -7.16 -18.05 61.14
C ALA A 54 -7.51 -19.17 60.15
N ASP A 55 -8.21 -20.23 60.58
CA ASP A 55 -8.61 -21.34 59.70
C ASP A 55 -9.57 -20.89 58.59
N LYS A 56 -10.53 -20.00 58.92
CA LYS A 56 -11.43 -19.40 57.91
C LYS A 56 -10.65 -18.57 56.90
N LEU A 57 -9.71 -17.76 57.37
CA LEU A 57 -8.87 -16.91 56.51
C LEU A 57 -7.94 -17.74 55.62
N TYR A 58 -7.43 -18.87 56.11
CA TYR A 58 -6.57 -19.76 55.34
C TYR A 58 -7.28 -20.28 54.08
N SER A 59 -8.55 -20.63 54.18
CA SER A 59 -9.36 -21.07 53.03
C SER A 59 -9.53 -19.96 51.97
N GLU A 60 -9.52 -18.69 52.38
CA GLU A 60 -9.53 -17.55 51.46
C GLU A 60 -8.16 -17.34 50.80
N ILE A 61 -7.08 -17.47 51.59
CA ILE A 61 -5.71 -17.40 51.10
C ILE A 61 -5.44 -18.48 50.04
N GLU A 62 -5.85 -19.73 50.27
CA GLU A 62 -5.66 -20.82 49.28
C GLU A 62 -6.33 -20.48 47.93
N LYS A 63 -7.54 -19.92 47.96
CA LYS A 63 -8.24 -19.50 46.73
C LYS A 63 -7.52 -18.37 46.01
N LEU A 64 -7.05 -17.37 46.76
CA LEU A 64 -6.28 -16.26 46.21
C LEU A 64 -4.94 -16.74 45.63
N GLU A 65 -4.26 -17.69 46.27
CA GLU A 65 -3.00 -18.27 45.78
C GLU A 65 -3.19 -19.04 44.47
N ALA A 66 -4.28 -19.80 44.37
CA ALA A 66 -4.64 -20.52 43.17
C ALA A 66 -4.91 -19.55 42.00
N ASP A 67 -5.71 -18.50 42.23
CA ASP A 67 -6.01 -17.48 41.21
C ASP A 67 -4.76 -16.70 40.80
N TYR A 68 -3.95 -16.25 41.75
CA TYR A 68 -2.66 -15.61 41.50
C TYR A 68 -1.75 -16.49 40.64
N ARG A 69 -1.61 -17.78 40.97
CA ARG A 69 -0.77 -18.72 40.23
C ARG A 69 -1.23 -18.83 38.77
N VAL A 70 -2.53 -18.92 38.52
CA VAL A 70 -3.10 -18.99 37.17
C VAL A 70 -2.83 -17.71 36.39
N LYS A 71 -3.12 -16.55 36.97
CA LYS A 71 -2.89 -15.24 36.34
C LYS A 71 -1.41 -15.00 36.03
N ASN A 72 -0.52 -15.31 36.98
CA ASN A 72 0.92 -15.15 36.81
C ASN A 72 1.50 -16.11 35.75
N LYS A 73 0.99 -17.35 35.69
CA LYS A 73 1.33 -18.29 34.61
C LYS A 73 0.91 -17.73 33.26
N ARG A 74 -0.32 -17.22 33.14
CA ARG A 74 -0.82 -16.58 31.90
C ARG A 74 0.05 -15.39 31.50
N LEU A 75 0.39 -14.51 32.44
CA LEU A 75 1.25 -13.35 32.20
C LEU A 75 2.63 -13.76 31.66
N THR A 76 3.24 -14.78 32.29
CA THR A 76 4.54 -15.31 31.89
C THR A 76 4.51 -15.86 30.46
N VAL A 77 3.46 -16.61 30.12
CA VAL A 77 3.27 -17.14 28.77
C VAL A 77 3.11 -15.99 27.78
N MET A 78 2.23 -15.02 28.07
CA MET A 78 1.96 -13.90 27.17
C MET A 78 3.21 -13.04 26.91
N LYS A 79 4.00 -12.74 27.95
CA LYS A 79 5.27 -12.02 27.81
C LYS A 79 6.27 -12.77 26.93
N ARG A 80 6.36 -14.10 27.09
CA ARG A 80 7.25 -14.94 26.27
C ARG A 80 6.77 -15.05 24.81
N SER A 81 5.46 -15.11 24.58
CA SER A 81 4.89 -15.23 23.24
C SER A 81 4.79 -13.92 22.48
N LEU A 82 4.96 -12.75 23.14
CA LEU A 82 4.87 -11.44 22.49
C LEU A 82 5.71 -11.36 21.20
N LYS A 83 6.96 -11.82 21.24
CA LYS A 83 7.83 -11.83 20.05
C LYS A 83 7.23 -12.67 18.90
N GLN A 84 6.64 -13.82 19.20
CA GLN A 84 6.00 -14.67 18.20
C GLN A 84 4.71 -14.03 17.65
N VAL A 85 3.94 -13.34 18.49
CA VAL A 85 2.75 -12.59 18.06
C VAL A 85 3.13 -11.46 17.10
N VAL A 86 4.19 -10.72 17.41
CA VAL A 86 4.73 -9.68 16.52
C VAL A 86 5.14 -10.28 15.18
N ILE A 87 5.95 -11.35 15.19
CA ILE A 87 6.41 -12.02 13.97
C ILE A 87 5.23 -12.46 13.10
N LYS A 88 4.26 -13.18 13.67
CA LYS A 88 3.09 -13.67 12.91
C LYS A 88 2.26 -12.56 12.30
N ASN A 89 2.04 -11.45 13.02
CA ASN A 89 1.27 -10.33 12.49
C ASN A 89 2.07 -9.60 11.39
N CYS A 90 3.39 -9.46 11.53
CA CYS A 90 4.24 -8.91 10.47
C CYS A 90 4.26 -9.79 9.21
N GLU A 91 4.35 -11.12 9.36
CA GLU A 91 4.25 -12.06 8.23
C GLU A 91 2.92 -11.88 7.47
N SER A 92 1.81 -11.77 8.19
CA SER A 92 0.50 -11.49 7.58
C SER A 92 0.45 -10.12 6.89
N MET A 93 1.06 -9.08 7.47
CA MET A 93 1.16 -7.77 6.82
C MET A 93 1.93 -7.84 5.50
N THR A 94 3.03 -8.59 5.44
CA THR A 94 3.80 -8.77 4.20
C THR A 94 2.93 -9.42 3.12
N GLN A 95 2.19 -10.48 3.45
CA GLN A 95 1.27 -11.12 2.50
C GLN A 95 0.16 -10.18 2.00
N VAL A 96 -0.29 -9.24 2.83
CA VAL A 96 -1.26 -8.22 2.42
C VAL A 96 -0.61 -7.15 1.54
N ALA A 97 0.62 -6.74 1.86
CA ALA A 97 1.39 -5.79 1.08
C ALA A 97 1.70 -6.31 -0.34
N ASP A 98 1.96 -7.61 -0.48
CA ASP A 98 2.13 -8.23 -1.80
C ASP A 98 0.86 -8.08 -2.66
N ARG A 99 -0.33 -8.22 -2.06
CA ARG A 99 -1.62 -8.02 -2.75
C ARG A 99 -1.90 -6.55 -3.08
N LEU A 100 -1.38 -5.61 -2.30
CA LEU A 100 -1.51 -4.17 -2.59
C LEU A 100 -0.87 -3.83 -3.94
N ARG A 101 0.23 -4.51 -4.31
CA ARG A 101 0.86 -4.35 -5.62
C ARG A 101 -0.11 -4.70 -6.74
N ASP A 102 -0.81 -5.82 -6.61
CA ASP A 102 -1.74 -6.29 -7.63
C ASP A 102 -2.99 -5.38 -7.73
N GLU A 103 -3.51 -4.88 -6.59
CA GLU A 103 -4.57 -3.86 -6.59
C GLU A 103 -4.15 -2.57 -7.31
N TYR A 104 -2.88 -2.15 -7.18
CA TYR A 104 -2.35 -1.00 -7.91
C TYR A 104 -2.21 -1.31 -9.41
N ILE A 105 -1.65 -2.46 -9.76
CA ILE A 105 -1.48 -2.86 -11.17
C ILE A 105 -2.84 -2.89 -11.87
N ASP A 106 -3.86 -3.49 -11.27
CA ASP A 106 -5.20 -3.57 -11.86
C ASP A 106 -5.83 -2.20 -12.12
N VAL A 107 -5.61 -1.23 -11.22
CA VAL A 107 -6.13 0.14 -11.37
C VAL A 107 -5.45 0.87 -12.54
N TYR A 108 -4.14 0.73 -12.69
CA TYR A 108 -3.39 1.45 -13.71
C TYR A 108 -3.28 0.73 -15.05
N GLN A 109 -3.67 -0.55 -15.13
CA GLN A 109 -3.60 -1.33 -16.36
C GLN A 109 -4.48 -0.73 -17.47
N ALA A 110 -5.67 -0.22 -17.12
CA ALA A 110 -6.56 0.42 -18.08
C ALA A 110 -5.94 1.69 -18.67
N ASP A 111 -5.34 2.53 -17.82
CA ASP A 111 -4.66 3.76 -18.23
C ASP A 111 -3.42 3.45 -19.10
N LEU A 112 -2.65 2.41 -18.74
CA LEU A 112 -1.51 1.96 -19.53
C LEU A 112 -1.93 1.50 -20.92
N ASN A 113 -2.96 0.65 -20.99
CA ASN A 113 -3.48 0.15 -22.27
C ASN A 113 -4.00 1.32 -23.13
N ASN A 114 -4.69 2.29 -22.53
CA ASN A 114 -5.17 3.48 -23.23
C ASN A 114 -4.01 4.34 -23.76
N TYR A 115 -2.96 4.54 -22.96
CA TYR A 115 -1.75 5.24 -23.39
C TYR A 115 -1.06 4.54 -24.57
N GLU A 116 -0.94 3.22 -24.53
CA GLU A 116 -0.35 2.43 -25.61
C GLU A 116 -1.17 2.53 -26.90
N GLN A 117 -2.51 2.52 -26.81
CA GLN A 117 -3.39 2.72 -27.95
C GLN A 117 -3.22 4.12 -28.55
N LEU A 118 -3.25 5.17 -27.74
CA LEU A 118 -3.07 6.56 -28.21
C LEU A 118 -1.71 6.76 -28.89
N LYS A 119 -0.67 6.07 -28.40
CA LYS A 119 0.66 6.09 -29.03
C LYS A 119 0.65 5.45 -30.42
N GLN A 120 -0.09 4.35 -30.61
CA GLN A 120 -0.25 3.73 -31.93
C GLN A 120 -1.03 4.65 -32.88
N GLU A 121 -2.12 5.24 -32.42
CA GLU A 121 -2.93 6.19 -33.21
C GLU A 121 -2.11 7.42 -33.65
N LEU A 122 -1.27 7.96 -32.75
CA LEU A 122 -0.34 9.04 -33.07
C LEU A 122 0.65 8.60 -34.17
N GLN A 123 1.24 7.41 -34.03
CA GLN A 123 2.19 6.90 -35.02
C GLN A 123 1.55 6.73 -36.39
N GLU A 124 0.30 6.27 -36.45
CA GLU A 124 -0.46 6.16 -37.69
C GLU A 124 -0.75 7.53 -38.31
N ALA A 125 -1.11 8.52 -37.49
CA ALA A 125 -1.35 9.89 -37.95
C ALA A 125 -0.06 10.51 -38.53
N GLU A 126 1.07 10.36 -37.86
CA GLU A 126 2.38 10.81 -38.36
C GLU A 126 2.73 10.17 -39.70
N ASN A 127 2.49 8.85 -39.83
CA ASN A 127 2.76 8.13 -41.07
C ASN A 127 1.88 8.63 -42.23
N LYS A 128 0.60 8.93 -41.96
CA LYS A 128 -0.31 9.53 -42.96
C LYS A 128 0.17 10.91 -43.39
N LEU A 129 0.60 11.76 -42.46
CA LEU A 129 1.11 13.08 -42.81
C LEU A 129 2.41 13.00 -43.63
N LYS A 130 3.32 12.08 -43.29
CA LYS A 130 4.52 11.81 -44.10
C LYS A 130 4.15 11.36 -45.52
N ALA A 131 3.13 10.51 -45.67
CA ALA A 131 2.64 10.10 -46.97
C ALA A 131 2.05 11.27 -47.78
N TYR A 132 1.24 12.11 -47.16
CA TYR A 132 0.70 13.32 -47.79
C TYR A 132 1.80 14.30 -48.22
N ASN A 133 2.82 14.50 -47.38
CA ASN A 133 3.98 15.31 -47.73
C ASN A 133 4.72 14.74 -48.96
N ASN A 134 4.93 13.42 -49.01
CA ASN A 134 5.55 12.78 -50.18
C ASN A 134 4.73 12.98 -51.45
N GLU A 135 3.41 12.78 -51.38
CA GLU A 135 2.52 12.97 -52.52
C GLU A 135 2.50 14.44 -52.98
N TYR A 136 2.51 15.37 -52.04
CA TYR A 136 2.62 16.80 -52.30
C TYR A 136 3.90 17.13 -53.09
N TYR A 137 5.07 16.66 -52.62
CA TYR A 137 6.35 16.90 -53.31
C TYR A 137 6.37 16.32 -54.73
N ILE A 138 5.74 15.16 -54.96
CA ILE A 138 5.64 14.57 -56.30
C ILE A 138 4.80 15.47 -57.22
N LYS A 139 3.60 15.85 -56.80
CA LYS A 139 2.69 16.70 -57.58
C LYS A 139 3.30 18.08 -57.85
N GLN A 140 3.99 18.66 -56.87
CA GLN A 140 4.73 19.90 -57.03
C GLN A 140 5.77 19.78 -58.14
N LYS A 141 6.59 18.72 -58.10
CA LYS A 141 7.63 18.48 -59.12
C LYS A 141 7.03 18.28 -60.52
N GLU A 142 5.91 17.59 -60.63
CA GLU A 142 5.18 17.41 -61.89
C GLU A 142 4.64 18.74 -62.43
N LEU A 143 4.04 19.56 -61.56
CA LEU A 143 3.52 20.87 -61.93
C LEU A 143 4.64 21.81 -62.38
N SER A 144 5.77 21.84 -61.67
CA SER A 144 6.95 22.64 -62.08
C SER A 144 7.41 22.24 -63.48
N ARG A 145 7.55 20.93 -63.74
CA ARG A 145 7.94 20.42 -65.06
C ARG A 145 6.95 20.79 -66.15
N TYR A 146 5.65 20.71 -65.85
CA TYR A 146 4.59 21.08 -66.79
C TYR A 146 4.63 22.57 -67.15
N ILE A 147 4.75 23.45 -66.14
CA ILE A 147 4.85 24.90 -66.34
C ILE A 147 6.11 25.22 -67.16
N ASP A 148 7.26 24.64 -66.82
CA ASP A 148 8.50 24.84 -67.59
C ASP A 148 8.38 24.37 -69.05
N GLY A 149 7.62 23.29 -69.29
CA GLY A 149 7.25 22.84 -70.64
C GLY A 149 6.44 23.91 -71.38
N LYS A 150 5.35 24.39 -70.77
CA LYS A 150 4.47 25.41 -71.38
C LYS A 150 5.18 26.73 -71.63
N ARG A 151 6.09 27.14 -70.74
CA ARG A 151 6.88 28.36 -70.91
C ARG A 151 7.80 28.27 -72.12
N ARG A 152 8.49 27.14 -72.30
CA ARG A 152 9.33 26.88 -73.48
C ARG A 152 8.51 26.79 -74.77
N GLU A 153 7.34 26.16 -74.74
CA GLU A 153 6.45 26.06 -75.90
C GLU A 153 5.93 27.42 -76.40
N ASN A 154 5.87 28.43 -75.53
CA ASN A 154 5.30 29.75 -75.81
C ASN A 154 6.33 30.89 -75.75
N ASP A 155 7.63 30.57 -75.76
CA ASP A 155 8.75 31.53 -75.70
C ASP A 155 8.67 32.55 -74.54
N ILE A 156 8.08 32.16 -73.40
CA ILE A 156 7.90 33.03 -72.23
C ILE A 156 9.20 33.14 -71.44
N GLN A 157 9.76 34.34 -71.34
CA GLN A 157 11.02 34.57 -70.61
C GLN A 157 10.84 34.47 -69.09
N ASN A 158 11.94 34.23 -68.36
CA ASN A 158 11.93 34.17 -66.88
C ASN A 158 11.45 35.47 -66.23
N ILE A 159 11.76 36.62 -66.82
CA ILE A 159 11.37 37.94 -66.30
C ILE A 159 9.86 38.21 -66.47
N GLU A 160 9.18 37.44 -67.32
CA GLU A 160 7.75 37.61 -67.66
C GLU A 160 6.85 36.69 -66.84
N PHE A 161 7.41 35.67 -66.17
CA PHE A 161 6.65 34.73 -65.34
C PHE A 161 6.69 35.13 -63.86
N ILE A 162 5.52 35.48 -63.31
CA ILE A 162 5.37 35.98 -61.92
C ILE A 162 4.71 34.92 -61.00
N GLY A 163 4.56 33.67 -61.48
CA GLY A 163 3.91 32.59 -60.71
C GLY A 163 4.83 31.89 -59.72
N ALA A 164 4.31 31.54 -58.55
CA ALA A 164 4.98 30.61 -57.62
C ALA A 164 4.35 29.21 -57.75
N VAL A 165 5.16 28.18 -58.01
CA VAL A 165 4.68 26.79 -58.10
C VAL A 165 4.51 26.14 -56.70
N ASN A 166 4.87 26.89 -55.63
CA ASN A 166 5.02 26.39 -54.27
C ASN A 166 4.01 27.04 -53.29
N ILE A 167 2.73 27.14 -53.66
CA ILE A 167 1.73 27.90 -52.88
C ILE A 167 1.21 27.12 -51.64
N ILE A 168 1.46 25.82 -51.56
CA ILE A 168 1.03 24.98 -50.42
C ILE A 168 2.28 24.57 -49.62
N GLU A 169 2.25 24.66 -48.29
CA GLU A 169 3.36 24.24 -47.43
C GLU A 169 3.17 22.79 -46.97
N PRO A 170 4.23 21.97 -46.88
CA PRO A 170 4.14 20.64 -46.30
C PRO A 170 3.83 20.73 -44.79
N PHE A 171 3.24 19.67 -44.23
CA PHE A 171 3.06 19.58 -42.79
C PHE A 171 4.43 19.44 -42.11
N ASN A 172 4.71 20.25 -41.08
CA ASN A 172 5.90 20.09 -40.22
C ASN A 172 5.66 18.90 -39.28
N VAL A 173 6.11 17.71 -39.69
CA VAL A 173 5.97 16.44 -38.98
C VAL A 173 7.32 15.79 -38.79
#